data_AF-A0A9C8ZUG3-F1
#
_entry.id   AF-A0A9C8ZUG3-F1
#
_cell.length_a   1.000
_cell.length_b   1.000
_cell.length_c   1.000
_cell.angle_alpha   90.00
_cell.angle_beta   90.00
_cell.angle_gamma   90.00
#
_symmetry.space_group_name_H-M   'P 1'
#
loop_
_entity.id
_entity.type
_entity.pdbx_description
1 polymer ?
#
loop_
_entity_poly.entity_id
_entity_poly.type
_entity_poly.pdbx_seq_one_letter_code
_entity_poly.pdbx_strand_id
1 'polypeptide(L)'
;MSSRMENFGFFLTRVFASTRAKRKTWPYVPGAYFVTDPEASVAVTTLGSVALAKAASQDPPPGLNIVGKVETENIGIEKIIKNILSNPAIRYLVCAGNEPPRHLTGATMMALFENGIDENNKILGSPGMRPVLPNTSADEVLAFRKQVKPVDMIGCTDVPSIHARVVELAQMAVTKPAPEVRTPDKSTEQKKVEYVVATGTDPQRIKLDKAGYFVINIEGDTLLVEHYSYKDKLIRIIEGRDARSIYLTLIRNGWVSKLDHAAYLGKELTRAELSIEHGLNFVQDGA
;
A
#
# COMPACT_ATOMS: atom_id res chain seq x y z
N MET A 1 -51.74 5.43 -12.01
CA MET A 1 -50.77 5.84 -13.05
C MET A 1 -49.60 6.49 -12.34
N SER A 2 -48.69 5.67 -11.82
CA SER A 2 -47.35 5.38 -12.36
C SER A 2 -46.33 6.43 -11.91
N SER A 3 -45.48 5.99 -10.98
CA SER A 3 -44.27 6.69 -10.60
C SER A 3 -43.32 6.79 -11.79
N ARG A 4 -42.51 7.85 -11.80
CA ARG A 4 -41.26 7.90 -12.56
C ARG A 4 -40.14 8.24 -11.59
N MET A 5 -39.52 7.19 -11.09
CA MET A 5 -38.10 7.21 -10.73
C MET A 5 -37.32 7.41 -12.02
N GLU A 6 -36.59 8.51 -12.11
CA GLU A 6 -35.64 8.71 -13.20
C GLU A 6 -34.40 7.88 -12.92
N ASN A 7 -34.28 6.80 -13.69
CA ASN A 7 -33.10 5.97 -13.83
C ASN A 7 -31.95 6.81 -14.41
N PHE A 8 -30.97 7.17 -13.57
CA PHE A 8 -29.62 7.44 -14.08
C PHE A 8 -28.85 6.13 -14.15
N GLY A 9 -28.99 5.47 -15.30
CA GLY A 9 -28.19 4.32 -15.66
C GLY A 9 -26.75 4.72 -15.96
N PHE A 10 -25.81 4.21 -15.16
CA PHE A 10 -24.45 3.96 -15.62
C PHE A 10 -24.30 2.45 -15.82
N PHE A 11 -24.55 2.00 -17.04
CA PHE A 11 -24.14 0.69 -17.51
C PHE A 11 -22.64 0.72 -17.75
N LEU A 12 -21.87 0.04 -16.91
CA LEU A 12 -20.77 -0.82 -17.35
C LEU A 12 -20.63 -1.93 -16.31
N THR A 13 -21.43 -2.97 -16.53
CA THR A 13 -21.25 -4.31 -16.02
C THR A 13 -19.83 -4.79 -16.30
N ARG A 14 -19.04 -4.99 -15.24
CA ARG A 14 -18.01 -6.03 -15.22
C ARG A 14 -18.19 -6.87 -13.96
N VAL A 15 -19.16 -7.79 -14.02
CA VAL A 15 -19.19 -8.93 -13.11
C VAL A 15 -18.02 -9.83 -13.49
N PHE A 16 -17.14 -10.14 -12.53
CA PHE A 16 -16.99 -11.48 -11.95
C PHE A 16 -15.72 -11.53 -11.10
N ALA A 17 -15.90 -11.83 -9.81
CA ALA A 17 -14.92 -12.58 -9.05
C ALA A 17 -14.67 -13.88 -9.82
N SER A 18 -13.52 -13.97 -10.47
CA SER A 18 -13.11 -15.16 -11.21
C SER A 18 -12.58 -16.21 -10.25
N THR A 19 -13.27 -17.36 -10.15
CA THR A 19 -12.75 -18.61 -9.55
C THR A 19 -11.87 -19.41 -10.52
N ARG A 20 -11.60 -18.91 -11.73
CA ARG A 20 -10.48 -19.42 -12.54
C ARG A 20 -9.19 -18.91 -11.93
N ALA A 21 -8.25 -19.83 -11.66
CA ALA A 21 -6.86 -19.50 -11.38
C ALA A 21 -6.31 -18.71 -12.58
N LYS A 22 -6.44 -17.39 -12.56
CA LYS A 22 -5.64 -16.52 -13.44
C LYS A 22 -4.20 -16.91 -13.14
N ARG A 23 -3.46 -17.33 -14.16
CA ARG A 23 -1.99 -17.36 -14.08
C ARG A 23 -1.61 -16.02 -13.47
N LYS A 24 -0.99 -16.05 -12.29
CA LYS A 24 -0.53 -14.86 -11.60
C LYS A 24 0.44 -14.16 -12.57
N THR A 25 -0.04 -13.15 -13.28
CA THR A 25 0.83 -12.34 -14.14
C THR A 25 1.85 -11.68 -13.23
N TRP A 26 3.12 -11.87 -13.52
CA TRP A 26 4.18 -11.22 -12.78
C TRP A 26 4.09 -9.69 -12.97
N PRO A 27 4.34 -8.86 -11.94
CA PRO A 27 4.53 -9.20 -10.53
C PRO A 27 3.20 -9.55 -9.84
N TYR A 28 3.18 -10.62 -9.04
CA TYR A 28 1.93 -11.11 -8.44
C TYR A 28 1.67 -10.58 -7.03
N VAL A 29 2.69 -10.00 -6.38
CA VAL A 29 2.52 -9.37 -5.07
C VAL A 29 2.19 -7.89 -5.27
N PRO A 30 1.03 -7.40 -4.79
CA PRO A 30 0.62 -6.03 -4.98
C PRO A 30 1.51 -5.06 -4.18
N GLY A 31 1.86 -3.95 -4.83
CA GLY A 31 2.70 -2.89 -4.28
C GLY A 31 2.63 -1.62 -5.12
N ALA A 32 3.39 -0.60 -4.70
CA ALA A 32 3.51 0.67 -5.42
C ALA A 32 4.80 0.64 -6.26
N TYR A 33 4.65 0.22 -7.51
CA TYR A 33 5.74 0.08 -8.47
C TYR A 33 5.24 0.27 -9.90
N PHE A 34 6.20 0.47 -10.81
CA PHE A 34 6.02 0.56 -12.25
C PHE A 34 6.85 -0.55 -12.90
N VAL A 35 6.20 -1.37 -13.72
CA VAL A 35 6.86 -2.39 -14.52
C VAL A 35 7.17 -1.79 -15.88
N THR A 36 8.38 -1.99 -16.36
CA THR A 36 8.90 -1.38 -17.60
C THR A 36 9.16 -2.49 -18.63
N ASP A 37 10.21 -3.29 -18.44
CA ASP A 37 10.49 -4.49 -19.25
C ASP A 37 10.64 -5.75 -18.37
N PRO A 38 9.68 -6.69 -18.37
CA PRO A 38 9.75 -7.91 -17.58
C PRO A 38 10.97 -8.80 -17.87
N GLU A 39 11.60 -8.70 -19.04
CA GLU A 39 12.78 -9.50 -19.41
C GLU A 39 14.11 -8.80 -19.06
N ALA A 40 14.04 -7.56 -18.58
CA ALA A 40 15.23 -6.80 -18.22
C ALA A 40 15.83 -7.24 -16.88
N SER A 41 17.09 -6.89 -16.64
CA SER A 41 17.87 -7.49 -15.54
C SER A 41 17.97 -6.68 -14.26
N VAL A 42 17.48 -5.44 -14.22
CA VAL A 42 17.70 -4.52 -13.10
C VAL A 42 16.38 -4.09 -12.48
N ALA A 43 16.20 -4.41 -11.19
CA ALA A 43 15.16 -3.83 -10.36
C ALA A 43 15.71 -2.61 -9.60
N VAL A 44 14.86 -1.62 -9.37
CA VAL A 44 15.19 -0.42 -8.60
C VAL A 44 14.18 -0.26 -7.47
N THR A 45 14.66 -0.10 -6.24
CA THR A 45 13.86 0.45 -5.16
C THR A 45 14.29 1.88 -4.89
N THR A 46 13.30 2.75 -4.69
CA THR A 46 13.47 4.20 -4.43
C THR A 46 13.29 4.56 -2.96
N LEU A 47 13.27 3.53 -2.10
CA LEU A 47 13.12 3.68 -0.65
C LEU A 47 11.93 4.58 -0.28
N GLY A 48 12.14 5.58 0.58
CA GLY A 48 11.11 6.53 1.01
C GLY A 48 10.78 7.60 -0.04
N SER A 49 11.52 7.68 -1.15
CA SER A 49 11.31 8.69 -2.20
C SER A 49 10.18 8.28 -3.16
N VAL A 50 8.93 8.40 -2.73
CA VAL A 50 7.74 7.97 -3.51
C VAL A 50 7.69 8.59 -4.92
N ALA A 51 7.93 9.91 -5.04
CA ALA A 51 7.89 10.60 -6.33
C ALA A 51 9.01 10.13 -7.28
N LEU A 52 10.15 9.70 -6.73
CA LEU A 52 11.29 9.21 -7.51
C LEU A 52 10.94 7.92 -8.27
N ALA A 53 10.11 7.04 -7.70
CA ALA A 53 9.66 5.83 -8.40
C ALA A 53 8.95 6.18 -9.72
N LYS A 54 8.06 7.19 -9.67
CA LYS A 54 7.35 7.67 -10.86
C LYS A 54 8.31 8.32 -11.84
N ALA A 55 9.17 9.23 -11.36
CA ALA A 55 10.13 9.92 -12.22
C ALA A 55 11.10 8.95 -12.93
N ALA A 56 11.64 7.95 -12.20
CA ALA A 56 12.54 6.95 -12.78
C ALA A 56 11.84 5.98 -13.75
N SER A 57 10.51 5.85 -13.67
CA SER A 57 9.72 5.05 -14.60
C SER A 57 9.33 5.80 -15.89
N GLN A 58 9.44 7.13 -15.89
CA GLN A 58 9.24 7.94 -17.09
C GLN A 58 10.49 7.81 -17.96
N ASP A 59 10.29 7.55 -19.25
CA ASP A 59 11.36 7.31 -20.23
C ASP A 59 12.42 6.32 -19.73
N PRO A 60 12.01 5.07 -19.42
CA PRO A 60 12.88 4.13 -18.72
C PRO A 60 14.06 3.70 -19.61
N PRO A 61 15.28 3.59 -19.03
CA PRO A 61 16.44 3.16 -19.78
C PRO A 61 16.36 1.66 -20.13
N PRO A 62 17.04 1.20 -21.20
CA PRO A 62 17.22 -0.22 -21.45
C PRO A 62 17.81 -0.93 -20.22
N GLY A 63 17.22 -2.07 -19.86
CA GLY A 63 17.67 -2.84 -18.71
C GLY A 63 16.92 -2.57 -17.40
N LEU A 64 16.08 -1.53 -17.34
CA LEU A 64 15.14 -1.35 -16.23
C LEU A 64 14.01 -2.39 -16.34
N ASN A 65 13.79 -3.14 -15.27
CA ASN A 65 12.73 -4.13 -15.20
C ASN A 65 11.50 -3.58 -14.44
N ILE A 66 11.72 -3.25 -13.18
CA ILE A 66 10.70 -2.76 -12.27
C ILE A 66 11.31 -1.69 -11.35
N VAL A 67 10.56 -0.62 -11.11
CA VAL A 67 10.93 0.41 -10.15
C VAL A 67 9.79 0.70 -9.18
N GLY A 68 10.08 0.77 -7.88
CA GLY A 68 9.05 1.01 -6.87
C GLY A 68 9.60 1.66 -5.61
N LYS A 69 8.69 2.08 -4.72
CA LYS A 69 9.06 2.60 -3.40
C LYS A 69 8.97 1.51 -2.34
N VAL A 70 9.79 1.60 -1.29
CA VAL A 70 9.72 0.71 -0.12
C VAL A 70 10.00 1.50 1.14
N GLU A 71 9.09 1.44 2.10
CA GLU A 71 9.20 2.20 3.34
C GLU A 71 9.48 1.34 4.57
N THR A 72 9.04 0.08 4.56
CA THR A 72 9.15 -0.79 5.73
C THR A 72 10.23 -1.84 5.56
N GLU A 73 11.04 -1.97 6.60
CA GLU A 73 12.19 -2.87 6.80
C GLU A 73 11.78 -4.33 7.08
N ASN A 74 10.50 -4.65 6.85
CA ASN A 74 9.89 -5.97 7.04
C ASN A 74 9.03 -6.36 5.83
N ILE A 75 7.71 -6.17 5.89
CA ILE A 75 6.74 -6.55 4.84
C ILE A 75 7.11 -5.94 3.49
N GLY A 76 7.61 -4.70 3.45
CA GLY A 76 8.09 -4.07 2.22
C GLY A 76 9.21 -4.87 1.54
N ILE A 77 10.20 -5.30 2.32
CA ILE A 77 11.28 -6.18 1.86
C ILE A 77 10.74 -7.55 1.43
N GLU A 78 9.81 -8.16 2.17
CA GLU A 78 9.21 -9.46 1.80
C GLU A 78 8.53 -9.40 0.42
N LYS A 79 7.85 -8.28 0.12
CA LYS A 79 7.21 -8.08 -1.19
C LYS A 79 8.24 -7.97 -2.31
N ILE A 80 9.36 -7.29 -2.07
CA ILE A 80 10.48 -7.21 -3.02
C ILE A 80 11.05 -8.61 -3.28
N ILE A 81 11.35 -9.38 -2.22
CA ILE A 81 11.87 -10.75 -2.33
C ILE A 81 10.96 -11.62 -3.19
N LYS A 82 9.65 -11.64 -2.87
CA LYS A 82 8.67 -12.49 -3.57
C LYS A 82 8.50 -12.13 -5.04
N ASN A 83 8.48 -10.84 -5.37
CA ASN A 83 8.41 -10.41 -6.77
C ASN A 83 9.73 -10.66 -7.51
N ILE A 84 10.90 -10.48 -6.89
CA ILE A 84 12.18 -10.76 -7.56
C ILE A 84 12.38 -12.27 -7.79
N LEU A 85 12.13 -13.11 -6.79
CA LEU A 85 12.28 -14.57 -6.91
C LEU A 85 11.38 -15.19 -7.97
N SER A 86 10.27 -14.52 -8.32
CA SER A 86 9.35 -14.98 -9.36
C SER A 86 9.65 -14.44 -10.74
N ASN A 87 10.70 -13.63 -10.89
CA ASN A 87 11.22 -13.21 -12.19
C ASN A 87 12.73 -13.47 -12.28
N PRO A 88 13.13 -14.59 -12.93
CA PRO A 88 14.52 -14.98 -13.08
C PRO A 88 15.37 -13.95 -13.86
N ALA A 89 14.76 -13.10 -14.70
CA ALA A 89 15.48 -12.09 -15.46
C ALA A 89 16.21 -11.09 -14.55
N ILE A 90 15.65 -10.78 -13.37
CA ILE A 90 16.21 -9.78 -12.46
C ILE A 90 17.47 -10.33 -11.79
N ARG A 91 18.62 -9.66 -12.02
CA ARG A 91 19.96 -10.00 -11.53
C ARG A 91 20.59 -8.93 -10.64
N TYR A 92 20.04 -7.72 -10.63
CA TYR A 92 20.50 -6.61 -9.80
C TYR A 92 19.33 -5.94 -9.10
N LEU A 93 19.57 -5.49 -7.87
CA LEU A 93 18.66 -4.63 -7.12
C LEU A 93 19.39 -3.36 -6.72
N VAL A 94 19.09 -2.25 -7.40
CA VAL A 94 19.58 -0.92 -7.05
C VAL A 94 18.71 -0.36 -5.92
N CYS A 95 19.34 0.01 -4.82
CA CYS A 95 18.68 0.70 -3.71
C CYS A 95 19.05 2.17 -3.77
N ALA A 96 18.15 3.00 -4.30
CA ALA A 96 18.32 4.44 -4.45
C ALA A 96 17.25 5.21 -3.67
N GLY A 97 17.39 6.54 -3.58
CA GLY A 97 16.45 7.41 -2.87
C GLY A 97 16.76 7.57 -1.39
N ASN A 98 15.94 8.37 -0.72
CA ASN A 98 16.14 8.71 0.68
C ASN A 98 15.69 7.57 1.59
N GLU A 99 16.44 7.35 2.67
CA GLU A 99 16.03 6.40 3.69
C GLU A 99 14.69 6.78 4.32
N PRO A 100 13.74 5.84 4.47
CA PRO A 100 12.55 6.10 5.25
C PRO A 100 12.96 6.28 6.72
N PRO A 101 12.58 7.40 7.37
CA PRO A 101 12.99 7.70 8.74
C PRO A 101 12.66 6.56 9.71
N ARG A 102 13.58 6.23 10.62
CA ARG A 102 13.51 5.15 11.62
C ARG A 102 13.47 3.72 11.08
N HIS A 103 12.93 3.51 9.88
CA HIS A 103 12.93 2.19 9.25
C HIS A 103 14.29 1.83 8.68
N LEU A 104 15.01 2.80 8.09
CA LEU A 104 16.35 2.59 7.50
C LEU A 104 16.36 1.38 6.55
N THR A 105 15.33 1.29 5.70
CA THR A 105 15.04 0.12 4.88
C THR A 105 16.14 -0.19 3.87
N GLY A 106 16.85 0.82 3.34
CA GLY A 106 17.98 0.61 2.45
C GLY A 106 19.12 -0.12 3.16
N ALA A 107 19.54 0.41 4.31
CA ALA A 107 20.56 -0.19 5.15
C ALA A 107 20.14 -1.58 5.66
N THR A 108 18.86 -1.78 6.01
CA THR A 108 18.33 -3.11 6.33
C THR A 108 18.42 -4.07 5.14
N MET A 109 18.12 -3.61 3.91
CA MET A 109 18.26 -4.43 2.71
C MET A 109 19.73 -4.82 2.49
N MET A 110 20.68 -3.89 2.64
CA MET A 110 22.12 -4.21 2.55
C MET A 110 22.55 -5.23 3.60
N ALA A 111 22.09 -5.07 4.85
CA ALA A 111 22.35 -6.03 5.93
C ALA A 111 21.77 -7.42 5.65
N LEU A 112 20.59 -7.51 5.01
CA LEU A 112 20.00 -8.77 4.57
C LEU A 112 20.90 -9.47 3.53
N PHE A 113 21.43 -8.73 2.57
CA PHE A 113 22.34 -9.29 1.57
C PHE A 113 23.66 -9.77 2.18
N GLU A 114 24.21 -9.03 3.12
CA GLU A 114 25.48 -9.35 3.77
C GLU A 114 25.34 -10.54 4.74
N ASN A 115 24.34 -10.48 5.63
CA ASN A 115 24.27 -11.35 6.80
C ASN A 115 23.12 -12.36 6.77
N GLY A 116 22.09 -12.15 5.94
CA GLY A 116 20.89 -12.99 5.94
C GLY A 116 20.01 -12.76 7.18
N ILE A 117 19.34 -13.83 7.62
CA ILE A 117 18.43 -13.83 8.77
C ILE A 117 18.85 -14.88 9.81
N ASP A 118 18.48 -14.67 11.07
CA ASP A 118 18.62 -15.64 12.16
C ASP A 118 17.42 -16.62 12.25
N GLU A 119 17.44 -17.51 13.24
CA GLU A 119 16.37 -18.49 13.49
C GLU A 119 15.00 -17.87 13.85
N ASN A 120 14.97 -16.59 14.21
CA ASN A 120 13.75 -15.83 14.50
C ASN A 120 13.31 -14.96 13.30
N ASN A 121 13.89 -15.21 12.11
CA ASN A 121 13.72 -14.43 10.89
C ASN A 121 14.13 -12.96 11.01
N LYS A 122 14.98 -12.62 11.98
CA LYS A 122 15.51 -11.26 12.13
C LYS A 122 16.69 -11.05 11.21
N ILE A 123 16.72 -9.92 10.52
CA ILE A 123 17.83 -9.53 9.64
C ILE A 123 19.03 -9.12 10.50
N LEU A 124 20.12 -9.87 10.36
CA LEU A 124 21.34 -9.67 11.14
C LEU A 124 22.07 -8.40 10.73
N GLY A 125 22.48 -7.58 11.70
CA GLY A 125 23.18 -6.30 11.46
C GLY A 125 22.30 -5.16 10.95
N SER A 126 20.98 -5.34 10.84
CA SER A 126 20.08 -4.28 10.40
C SER A 126 19.93 -3.17 11.43
N PRO A 127 20.02 -1.88 11.03
CA PRO A 127 19.78 -0.73 11.91
C PRO A 127 18.29 -0.35 12.02
N GLY A 128 17.41 -0.97 11.22
CA GLY A 128 15.98 -0.69 11.22
C GLY A 128 15.27 -1.07 12.54
N MET A 129 14.14 -0.43 12.80
CA MET A 129 13.41 -0.54 14.07
C MET A 129 12.87 -1.96 14.35
N ARG A 130 12.35 -2.64 13.32
CA ARG A 130 11.72 -3.97 13.44
C ARG A 130 12.06 -4.87 12.24
N PRO A 131 13.33 -5.28 12.09
CA PRO A 131 13.83 -5.92 10.89
C PRO A 131 13.64 -7.43 10.96
N VAL A 132 12.39 -7.88 10.95
CA VAL A 132 12.00 -9.29 10.99
C VAL A 132 11.14 -9.60 9.77
N LEU A 133 11.39 -10.74 9.12
CA LEU A 133 10.66 -11.21 7.94
C LEU A 133 9.73 -12.39 8.31
N PRO A 134 8.55 -12.14 8.90
CA PRO A 134 7.72 -13.20 9.48
C PRO A 134 7.10 -14.16 8.46
N ASN A 135 7.05 -13.80 7.18
CA ASN A 135 6.40 -14.54 6.09
C ASN A 135 7.39 -14.92 4.97
N THR A 136 8.69 -14.93 5.25
CA THR A 136 9.75 -15.27 4.30
C THR A 136 10.65 -16.33 4.92
N SER A 137 10.84 -17.45 4.23
CA SER A 137 11.68 -18.54 4.74
C SER A 137 13.18 -18.25 4.56
N ALA A 138 14.03 -18.96 5.32
CA ALA A 138 15.48 -18.92 5.12
C ALA A 138 15.89 -19.33 3.70
N ASP A 139 15.21 -20.30 3.09
CA ASP A 139 15.45 -20.73 1.71
C ASP A 139 15.12 -19.62 0.70
N GLU A 140 14.03 -18.88 0.89
CA GLU A 140 13.68 -17.72 0.06
C GLU A 140 14.74 -16.62 0.19
N VAL A 141 15.21 -16.32 1.41
CA VAL A 141 16.29 -15.35 1.62
C VAL A 141 17.59 -15.81 0.94
N LEU A 142 17.97 -17.08 1.08
CA LEU A 142 19.16 -17.63 0.42
C LEU A 142 19.03 -17.59 -1.11
N ALA A 143 17.87 -17.94 -1.66
CA ALA A 143 17.60 -17.86 -3.10
C ALA A 143 17.70 -16.42 -3.59
N PHE A 144 17.14 -15.47 -2.85
CA PHE A 144 17.14 -14.05 -3.19
C PHE A 144 18.56 -13.49 -3.24
N ARG A 145 19.35 -13.74 -2.19
CA ARG A 145 20.76 -13.35 -2.09
C ARG A 145 21.63 -13.96 -3.19
N LYS A 146 21.28 -15.16 -3.69
CA LYS A 146 21.98 -15.81 -4.81
C LYS A 146 21.56 -15.26 -6.17
N GLN A 147 20.28 -14.92 -6.33
CA GLN A 147 19.73 -14.50 -7.63
C GLN A 147 20.19 -13.10 -8.02
N VAL A 148 20.14 -12.16 -7.08
CA VAL A 148 20.42 -10.74 -7.32
C VAL A 148 21.61 -10.21 -6.54
N LYS A 149 22.36 -9.30 -7.17
CA LYS A 149 23.39 -8.51 -6.50
C LYS A 149 22.80 -7.17 -6.04
N PRO A 150 23.00 -6.76 -4.77
CA PRO A 150 22.61 -5.43 -4.33
C PRO A 150 23.55 -4.38 -4.91
N VAL A 151 23.01 -3.20 -5.20
CA VAL A 151 23.78 -2.01 -5.57
C VAL A 151 23.34 -0.86 -4.67
N ASP A 152 24.26 -0.40 -3.83
CA ASP A 152 24.02 0.70 -2.91
C ASP A 152 24.12 2.04 -3.65
N MET A 153 22.99 2.73 -3.75
CA MET A 153 22.88 4.12 -4.18
C MET A 153 22.01 4.90 -3.19
N ILE A 154 22.00 4.49 -1.91
CA ILE A 154 21.17 5.10 -0.87
C ILE A 154 21.52 6.60 -0.77
N GLY A 155 20.49 7.44 -0.73
CA GLY A 155 20.60 8.91 -0.79
C GLY A 155 20.66 9.50 -2.20
N CYS A 156 20.91 8.70 -3.25
CA CYS A 156 20.87 9.19 -4.62
C CYS A 156 19.42 9.39 -5.08
N THR A 157 19.06 10.63 -5.40
CA THR A 157 17.72 11.00 -5.92
C THR A 157 17.76 11.51 -7.36
N ASP A 158 18.94 11.48 -7.99
CA ASP A 158 19.15 11.93 -9.36
C ASP A 158 18.77 10.82 -10.36
N VAL A 159 17.70 11.05 -11.12
CA VAL A 159 17.18 10.07 -12.10
C VAL A 159 18.22 9.72 -13.18
N PRO A 160 18.91 10.69 -13.83
CA PRO A 160 19.96 10.38 -14.78
C PRO A 160 21.06 9.46 -14.22
N SER A 161 21.50 9.68 -12.98
CA SER A 161 22.50 8.82 -12.32
C SER A 161 21.97 7.41 -12.08
N ILE A 162 20.72 7.28 -11.64
CA ILE A 162 20.07 5.97 -11.45
C ILE A 162 19.94 5.26 -12.80
N HIS A 163 19.51 5.96 -13.85
CA HIS A 163 19.36 5.42 -15.20
C HIS A 163 20.70 4.97 -15.78
N ALA A 164 21.74 5.80 -15.64
CA ALA A 164 23.09 5.45 -16.09
C ALA A 164 23.59 4.17 -15.39
N ARG A 165 23.36 4.04 -14.08
CA ARG A 165 23.70 2.82 -13.34
C ARG A 165 22.91 1.61 -13.85
N VAL A 166 21.62 1.77 -14.13
CA VAL A 166 20.80 0.68 -14.68
C VAL A 166 21.37 0.17 -16.00
N VAL A 167 21.72 1.08 -16.91
CA VAL A 167 22.33 0.71 -18.21
C VAL A 167 23.64 -0.03 -18.02
N GLU A 168 24.53 0.47 -17.16
CA GLU A 168 25.81 -0.16 -16.83
C GLU A 168 25.61 -1.60 -16.31
N LEU A 169 24.71 -1.79 -15.33
CA LEU A 169 24.45 -3.10 -14.73
C LEU A 169 23.80 -4.07 -15.73
N ALA A 170 22.92 -3.57 -16.60
CA ALA A 170 22.29 -4.38 -17.63
C ALA A 170 23.30 -4.90 -18.66
N GLN A 171 24.31 -4.11 -19.02
CA GLN A 171 25.40 -4.55 -19.90
C GLN A 171 26.29 -5.61 -19.22
N MET A 172 26.47 -5.51 -17.90
CA MET A 172 27.21 -6.51 -17.11
C MET A 172 26.39 -7.76 -16.80
N ALA A 173 25.07 -7.72 -16.98
CA ALA A 173 24.22 -8.86 -16.73
C ALA A 173 24.52 -9.95 -17.77
N VAL A 174 25.12 -11.05 -17.32
CA VAL A 174 25.24 -12.24 -18.18
C VAL A 174 23.82 -12.70 -18.49
N THR A 175 23.43 -12.71 -19.76
CA THR A 175 22.21 -13.33 -20.29
C THR A 175 22.32 -14.86 -20.17
N LYS A 176 22.44 -15.35 -18.93
CA LYS A 176 22.14 -16.74 -18.62
C LYS A 176 20.64 -16.81 -18.38
N PRO A 177 19.92 -17.75 -19.01
CA PRO A 177 18.58 -18.11 -18.56
C PRO A 177 18.73 -18.41 -17.07
N ALA A 178 18.10 -17.61 -16.21
CA ALA A 178 18.24 -17.86 -14.80
C ALA A 178 17.61 -19.23 -14.51
N PRO A 179 18.23 -20.03 -13.64
CA PRO A 179 17.66 -21.32 -13.26
C PRO A 179 16.21 -21.09 -12.86
N GLU A 180 15.29 -21.92 -13.35
CA GLU A 180 13.91 -21.90 -12.88
C GLU A 180 13.93 -22.02 -11.36
N VAL A 181 13.75 -20.89 -10.67
CA VAL A 181 13.42 -20.91 -9.25
C VAL A 181 11.99 -21.40 -9.23
N ARG A 182 11.84 -22.72 -9.09
CA ARG A 182 10.57 -23.29 -8.64
C ARG A 182 10.27 -22.55 -7.34
N THR A 183 9.21 -21.74 -7.34
CA THR A 183 8.58 -21.30 -6.10
C THR A 183 8.48 -22.55 -5.24
N PRO A 184 9.05 -22.56 -4.01
CA PRO A 184 9.13 -23.77 -3.21
C PRO A 184 7.80 -24.50 -3.29
N ASP A 185 7.88 -25.75 -3.76
CA ASP A 185 6.71 -26.61 -3.88
C ASP A 185 6.06 -26.65 -2.50
N LYS A 186 4.73 -26.52 -2.48
CA LYS A 186 3.94 -26.23 -1.29
C LYS A 186 4.25 -27.20 -0.13
N SER A 187 5.05 -26.82 0.87
CA SER A 187 5.08 -27.54 2.17
C SER A 187 5.88 -26.83 3.28
N THR A 188 5.64 -25.56 3.52
CA THR A 188 5.61 -25.09 4.91
C THR A 188 4.19 -24.61 5.14
N GLU A 189 3.65 -24.86 6.33
CA GLU A 189 2.31 -24.47 6.76
C GLU A 189 2.11 -22.95 6.65
N GLN A 190 1.99 -22.41 5.44
CA GLN A 190 1.37 -21.12 5.22
C GLN A 190 -0.07 -21.34 5.66
N LYS A 191 -0.35 -20.98 6.92
CA LYS A 191 -1.71 -20.92 7.46
C LYS A 191 -2.57 -20.33 6.36
N LYS A 192 -3.54 -21.11 5.89
CA LYS A 192 -4.44 -20.74 4.81
C LYS A 192 -5.04 -19.39 5.17
N VAL A 193 -4.51 -18.32 4.59
CA VAL A 193 -4.98 -16.96 4.89
C VAL A 193 -6.41 -16.90 4.40
N GLU A 194 -7.30 -16.45 5.27
CA GLU A 194 -8.70 -16.28 4.91
C GLU A 194 -8.81 -15.23 3.81
N TYR A 195 -9.36 -15.62 2.66
CA TYR A 195 -9.64 -14.70 1.56
C TYR A 195 -11.15 -14.43 1.56
N VAL A 196 -11.54 -13.25 2.03
CA VAL A 196 -12.95 -12.81 2.08
C VAL A 196 -13.17 -11.78 0.98
N VAL A 197 -14.13 -12.04 0.09
CA VAL A 197 -14.63 -11.02 -0.85
C VAL A 197 -15.64 -10.16 -0.09
N ALA A 198 -15.41 -8.85 -0.05
CA ALA A 198 -16.34 -7.93 0.60
C ALA A 198 -17.71 -8.00 -0.09
N THR A 199 -18.75 -8.25 0.71
CA THR A 199 -20.14 -8.19 0.26
C THR A 199 -20.81 -7.02 0.97
N GLY A 200 -21.05 -5.94 0.24
CA GLY A 200 -21.82 -4.81 0.73
C GLY A 200 -23.28 -5.01 0.35
N THR A 201 -24.14 -5.22 1.33
CA THR A 201 -25.60 -5.12 1.15
C THR A 201 -26.12 -4.21 2.24
N ASP A 202 -26.88 -3.18 1.88
CA ASP A 202 -27.51 -2.32 2.87
C ASP A 202 -28.38 -3.17 3.79
N PRO A 203 -28.22 -3.05 5.12
CA PRO A 203 -28.98 -3.86 6.04
C PRO A 203 -30.46 -3.52 5.89
N GLN A 204 -31.31 -4.54 5.71
CA GLN A 204 -32.77 -4.37 5.60
C GLN A 204 -33.38 -3.64 6.80
N ARG A 205 -32.68 -3.58 7.93
CA ARG A 205 -33.02 -2.80 9.13
C ARG A 205 -31.77 -2.13 9.68
N ILE A 206 -31.61 -0.84 9.40
CA ILE A 206 -30.57 0.00 10.01
C ILE A 206 -30.92 0.20 11.49
N LYS A 207 -30.08 -0.33 12.39
CA LYS A 207 -30.17 0.00 13.82
C LYS A 207 -29.48 1.34 14.04
N LEU A 208 -30.25 2.36 14.39
CA LEU A 208 -29.74 3.68 14.72
C LEU A 208 -28.81 3.66 15.95
N ASP A 209 -27.82 4.55 15.97
CA ASP A 209 -26.88 4.69 17.09
C ASP A 209 -27.57 5.34 18.29
N LYS A 210 -27.58 4.69 19.44
CA LYS A 210 -28.25 5.18 20.66
C LYS A 210 -27.77 6.56 21.10
N ALA A 211 -26.54 6.93 20.77
CA ALA A 211 -25.98 8.22 21.13
C ALA A 211 -26.56 9.39 20.32
N GLY A 212 -27.25 9.12 19.21
CA GLY A 212 -27.84 10.12 18.33
C GLY A 212 -27.22 10.12 16.93
N TYR A 213 -27.39 11.22 16.22
CA TYR A 213 -26.87 11.43 14.86
C TYR A 213 -26.07 12.74 14.76
N PHE A 214 -25.27 12.87 13.70
CA PHE A 214 -24.39 14.01 13.51
C PHE A 214 -24.67 14.70 12.17
N VAL A 215 -24.67 16.02 12.19
CA VAL A 215 -24.71 16.88 11.00
C VAL A 215 -23.37 17.58 10.88
N ILE A 216 -22.76 17.51 9.70
CA ILE A 216 -21.46 18.11 9.44
C ILE A 216 -21.66 19.35 8.57
N ASN A 217 -21.13 20.47 9.05
CA ASN A 217 -21.12 21.76 8.37
C ASN A 217 -19.67 22.23 8.20
N ILE A 218 -19.46 23.09 7.20
CA ILE A 218 -18.19 23.73 6.91
C ILE A 218 -18.38 25.24 7.06
N GLU A 219 -17.55 25.87 7.89
CA GLU A 219 -17.47 27.31 8.03
C GLU A 219 -16.03 27.77 7.81
N GLY A 220 -15.75 28.37 6.66
CA GLY A 220 -14.39 28.77 6.28
C GLY A 220 -13.45 27.56 6.19
N ASP A 221 -12.40 27.55 7.02
CA ASP A 221 -11.41 26.47 7.12
C ASP A 221 -11.72 25.49 8.28
N THR A 222 -12.94 25.53 8.82
CA THR A 222 -13.31 24.83 10.05
C THR A 222 -14.50 23.89 9.82
N LEU A 223 -14.43 22.69 10.40
CA LEU A 223 -15.50 21.71 10.45
C LEU A 223 -16.32 21.93 11.73
N LEU A 224 -17.64 22.09 11.56
CA LEU A 224 -18.61 22.16 12.65
C LEU A 224 -19.50 20.93 12.63
N VAL A 225 -19.43 20.14 13.69
CA VAL A 225 -20.15 18.88 13.80
C VAL A 225 -21.19 18.98 14.89
N GLU A 226 -22.44 19.10 14.48
CA GLU A 226 -23.58 19.17 15.37
C GLU A 226 -24.02 17.76 15.74
N HIS A 227 -24.21 17.52 17.04
CA HIS A 227 -24.64 16.23 17.55
C HIS A 227 -26.05 16.33 18.12
N TYR A 228 -26.97 15.54 17.58
CA TYR A 228 -28.39 15.58 17.91
C TYR A 228 -28.88 14.27 18.52
N SER A 229 -29.87 14.35 19.39
CA SER A 229 -30.70 13.20 19.75
C SER A 229 -31.75 12.93 18.67
N TYR A 230 -32.35 11.72 18.63
CA TYR A 230 -33.51 11.44 17.74
C TYR A 230 -34.83 12.12 18.12
N LYS A 231 -34.79 13.08 19.05
CA LYS A 231 -35.88 14.02 19.31
C LYS A 231 -35.52 15.41 18.79
N ASP A 232 -34.60 15.48 17.83
CA ASP A 232 -34.06 16.68 17.17
C ASP A 232 -33.49 17.73 18.15
N LYS A 233 -33.20 17.32 19.38
CA LYS A 233 -32.51 18.18 20.36
C LYS A 233 -31.02 18.21 20.06
N LEU A 234 -30.49 19.40 19.74
CA LEU A 234 -29.06 19.66 19.69
C LEU A 234 -28.45 19.41 21.07
N ILE A 235 -27.51 18.48 21.13
CA ILE A 235 -26.82 18.08 22.35
C ILE A 235 -25.53 18.89 22.51
N ARG A 236 -24.79 19.09 21.41
CA ARG A 236 -23.49 19.78 21.38
C ARG A 236 -23.05 20.06 19.94
N ILE A 237 -22.07 20.97 19.81
CA ILE A 237 -21.33 21.22 18.56
C ILE A 237 -19.86 20.93 18.84
N ILE A 238 -19.21 20.21 17.92
CA ILE A 238 -17.78 19.89 17.97
C ILE A 238 -17.11 20.64 16.82
N GLU A 239 -16.16 21.50 17.17
CA GLU A 239 -15.37 22.26 16.21
C GLU A 239 -13.99 21.62 16.04
N GLY A 240 -13.50 21.54 14.80
CA GLY A 240 -12.15 21.06 14.51
C GLY A 240 -11.68 21.43 13.12
N ARG A 241 -10.36 21.36 12.89
CA ARG A 241 -9.73 21.67 11.59
C ARG A 241 -9.43 20.44 10.74
N ASP A 242 -9.53 19.25 11.33
CA ASP A 242 -9.22 17.99 10.68
C ASP A 242 -10.18 16.89 11.14
N ALA A 243 -10.47 15.92 10.26
CA ALA A 243 -11.40 14.84 10.55
C ALA A 243 -10.92 13.99 11.75
N ARG A 244 -9.60 13.80 11.88
CA ARG A 244 -8.97 12.96 12.88
C ARG A 244 -9.21 13.44 14.30
N SER A 245 -8.99 14.72 14.55
CA SER A 245 -9.22 15.34 15.86
C SER A 245 -10.69 15.19 16.28
N ILE A 246 -11.61 15.37 15.34
CA ILE A 246 -13.04 15.25 15.59
C ILE A 246 -13.41 13.80 15.93
N TYR A 247 -13.16 12.83 15.04
CA TYR A 247 -13.62 11.46 15.30
C TYR A 247 -12.95 10.85 16.55
N LEU A 248 -11.69 11.21 16.85
CA LEU A 248 -11.04 10.76 18.09
C LEU A 248 -11.69 11.38 19.34
N THR A 249 -12.14 12.63 19.25
CA THR A 249 -12.88 13.28 20.34
C THR A 249 -14.23 12.60 20.57
N LEU A 250 -14.98 12.30 19.51
CA LEU A 250 -16.27 11.61 19.61
C LEU A 250 -16.12 10.21 20.22
N ILE A 251 -15.11 9.45 19.80
CA ILE A 251 -14.83 8.10 20.31
C ILE A 251 -14.41 8.16 21.79
N ARG A 252 -13.48 9.05 22.15
CA ARG A 252 -12.95 9.16 23.53
C ARG A 252 -14.06 9.48 24.53
N ASN A 253 -15.05 10.28 24.12
CA ASN A 253 -16.16 10.67 24.98
C ASN A 253 -17.38 9.73 24.88
N GLY A 254 -17.31 8.66 24.06
CA GLY A 254 -18.43 7.74 23.88
C GLY A 254 -19.67 8.39 23.24
N TRP A 255 -19.49 9.45 22.44
CA TRP A 255 -20.59 10.17 21.78
C TRP A 255 -21.05 9.50 20.49
N VAL A 256 -20.29 8.52 20.00
CA VAL A 256 -20.68 7.54 18.99
C VAL A 256 -20.56 6.16 19.63
N SER A 257 -21.60 5.34 19.54
CA SER A 257 -21.65 4.05 20.25
C SER A 257 -21.64 2.83 19.33
N LYS A 258 -21.93 2.99 18.03
CA LYS A 258 -21.90 1.90 17.05
C LYS A 258 -20.71 2.02 16.08
N LEU A 259 -20.08 0.88 15.77
CA LEU A 259 -18.92 0.82 14.88
C LEU A 259 -19.25 1.19 13.43
N ASP A 260 -20.43 0.81 12.94
CA ASP A 260 -20.90 1.18 11.60
C ASP A 260 -21.14 2.69 11.48
N HIS A 261 -21.75 3.31 12.50
CA HIS A 261 -21.93 4.76 12.55
C HIS A 261 -20.59 5.50 12.69
N ALA A 262 -19.65 5.00 13.49
CA ALA A 262 -18.31 5.57 13.58
C ALA A 262 -17.55 5.50 12.25
N ALA A 263 -17.68 4.39 11.51
CA ALA A 263 -17.10 4.24 10.17
C ALA A 263 -17.72 5.20 9.15
N TYR A 264 -19.06 5.32 9.15
CA TYR A 264 -19.78 6.28 8.33
C TYR A 264 -19.35 7.72 8.64
N LEU A 265 -19.29 8.08 9.92
CA LEU A 265 -18.90 9.42 10.36
C LEU A 265 -17.46 9.75 9.97
N GLY A 266 -16.52 8.81 10.11
CA GLY A 266 -15.14 8.98 9.65
C GLY A 266 -15.04 9.22 8.14
N LYS A 267 -15.85 8.50 7.33
CA LYS A 267 -15.96 8.71 5.87
C LYS A 267 -16.43 10.14 5.57
N GLU A 268 -17.53 10.57 6.17
CA GLU A 268 -18.11 11.89 5.90
C GLU A 268 -17.23 13.05 6.40
N LEU A 269 -16.60 12.92 7.57
CA LEU A 269 -15.65 13.93 8.08
C LEU A 269 -14.46 14.11 7.15
N THR A 270 -13.88 13.01 6.64
CA THR A 270 -12.76 13.08 5.70
C THR A 270 -13.20 13.73 4.38
N ARG A 271 -14.41 13.46 3.90
CA ARG A 271 -14.96 14.13 2.70
C ARG A 271 -15.14 15.63 2.92
N ALA A 272 -15.61 16.04 4.09
CA ALA A 272 -15.75 17.45 4.43
C ALA A 272 -14.38 18.15 4.50
N GLU A 273 -13.39 17.54 5.13
CA GLU A 273 -12.01 18.03 5.20
C GLU A 273 -11.39 18.21 3.80
N LEU A 274 -11.50 17.20 2.93
CA LEU A 274 -11.03 17.29 1.54
C LEU A 274 -11.78 18.33 0.71
N SER A 275 -13.05 18.60 1.06
CA SER A 275 -13.82 19.65 0.39
C SER A 275 -13.28 21.04 0.72
N ILE A 276 -12.80 21.27 1.95
CA ILE A 276 -12.08 22.49 2.32
C ILE A 276 -10.76 22.59 1.53
N GLU A 277 -9.95 21.52 1.53
CA GLU A 277 -8.63 21.50 0.88
C GLU A 277 -8.71 21.78 -0.63
N HIS A 278 -9.73 21.26 -1.30
CA HIS A 278 -9.89 21.37 -2.75
C HIS A 278 -10.92 22.40 -3.19
N GLY A 279 -11.54 23.15 -2.28
CA GLY A 279 -12.58 24.13 -2.59
C GLY A 279 -13.82 23.51 -3.26
N LEU A 280 -14.19 22.29 -2.84
CA LEU A 280 -15.36 21.57 -3.35
C LEU A 280 -16.59 21.82 -2.46
N ASN A 281 -17.78 21.65 -3.02
CA ASN A 281 -19.01 21.68 -2.24
C ASN A 281 -19.16 20.37 -1.45
N PHE A 282 -19.41 20.48 -0.15
CA PHE A 282 -19.73 19.35 0.70
C PHE A 282 -21.24 19.23 0.88
N VAL A 283 -21.76 18.03 0.64
CA VAL A 283 -23.11 17.61 1.03
C VAL A 283 -22.96 16.25 1.69
N GLN A 284 -23.40 16.16 2.94
CA GLN A 284 -23.37 14.91 3.70
C GLN A 284 -24.32 13.90 3.03
N ASP A 285 -23.88 12.66 2.89
CA ASP A 285 -24.74 11.60 2.35
C ASP A 285 -25.95 11.34 3.29
N GLY A 286 -27.02 10.78 2.73
CA GLY A 286 -28.05 10.12 3.55
C GLY A 286 -27.50 8.79 4.07
N ALA A 287 -27.71 8.52 5.36
CA ALA A 287 -27.43 7.23 5.97
C ALA A 287 -28.56 6.21 5.73
#